data_AF-S4NZ04-F1
#
_entry.id   AF-S4NZ04-F1
#
_cell.length_a   1.000
_cell.length_b   1.000
_cell.length_c   1.000
_cell.angle_alpha   90.00
_cell.angle_beta   90.00
_cell.angle_gamma   90.00
#
_symmetry.space_group_name_H-M   'P 1'
#
loop_
_entity.id
_entity.type
_entity.pdbx_description
1 polymer ?
#
loop_
_entity_poly.entity_id
_entity_poly.type
_entity_poly.pdbx_seq_one_letter_code
_entity_poly.pdbx_strand_id
1 'polypeptide(L)'
;MARLPHITTVLAVVALSSSSIVKSPADDGQNFELLILHNNDMHARFEQTSQLSGACTTADREAGKCYGGFPRVAHVVKEARKAAASGEGPPVLYLNAGDTYTGTAWFTVYKWKVAAEFLNALQPDAVSLGNHEFDNGVS
;
A
#
# COMPACT_ATOMS: atom_id res chain seq x y z
N MET A 1 -43.83 65.44 -15.90
CA MET A 1 -42.89 64.86 -14.92
C MET A 1 -43.45 63.52 -14.46
N ALA A 2 -42.68 62.42 -14.55
CA ALA A 2 -42.94 61.09 -13.95
C ALA A 2 -44.27 60.37 -14.29
N ARG A 3 -44.40 59.04 -14.32
CA ARG A 3 -43.45 57.90 -14.29
C ARG A 3 -44.21 56.68 -14.88
N LEU A 4 -43.52 55.78 -15.59
CA LEU A 4 -43.99 54.39 -15.77
C LEU A 4 -43.85 53.65 -14.41
N PRO A 5 -44.62 52.60 -14.09
CA PRO A 5 -44.41 51.26 -14.69
C PRO A 5 -45.75 50.47 -14.85
N HIS A 6 -45.86 49.15 -15.07
CA HIS A 6 -44.92 48.04 -15.31
C HIS A 6 -45.48 47.15 -16.45
N ILE A 7 -44.59 46.49 -17.19
CA ILE A 7 -44.82 45.16 -17.81
C ILE A 7 -43.60 44.33 -17.43
N THR A 8 -43.78 43.19 -16.76
CA THR A 8 -42.66 42.27 -16.49
C THR A 8 -43.10 40.81 -16.55
N THR A 9 -43.08 40.31 -17.78
CA THR A 9 -42.89 38.93 -18.24
C THR A 9 -42.44 37.91 -17.17
N VAL A 10 -43.16 36.78 -17.11
CA VAL A 10 -42.69 35.55 -16.45
C VAL A 10 -41.46 35.03 -17.21
N LEU A 11 -40.27 35.13 -16.60
CA LEU A 11 -39.05 34.55 -17.15
C LEU A 11 -38.87 33.13 -16.61
N ALA A 12 -38.77 32.14 -17.49
CA ALA A 12 -38.70 30.74 -17.13
C ALA A 12 -37.40 30.40 -16.37
N VAL A 13 -37.54 29.75 -15.20
CA VAL A 13 -36.41 29.16 -14.48
C VAL A 13 -36.04 27.83 -15.14
N VAL A 14 -35.11 27.88 -16.09
CA VAL A 14 -34.36 26.69 -16.53
C VAL A 14 -33.01 26.72 -15.82
N ALA A 15 -32.98 26.16 -14.62
CA ALA A 15 -31.75 26.02 -13.85
C ALA A 15 -30.78 25.10 -14.61
N LEU A 16 -29.52 25.52 -14.71
CA LEU A 16 -28.49 24.82 -15.47
C LEU A 16 -28.25 23.42 -14.90
N SER A 17 -28.73 22.38 -15.60
CA SER A 17 -28.18 21.04 -15.46
C SER A 17 -26.78 21.03 -16.07
N SER A 18 -25.79 21.44 -15.29
CA SER A 18 -24.37 21.33 -15.62
C SER A 18 -23.95 19.85 -15.64
N SER A 19 -24.40 19.14 -16.68
CA SER A 19 -23.90 17.82 -17.03
C SER A 19 -22.44 17.99 -17.46
N SER A 20 -21.55 17.94 -16.47
CA SER A 20 -20.11 17.80 -16.69
C SER A 20 -19.88 16.46 -17.40
N ILE A 21 -19.95 16.47 -18.73
CA ILE A 21 -19.48 15.38 -19.56
C ILE A 21 -17.98 15.34 -19.33
N VAL A 22 -17.56 14.51 -18.38
CA VAL A 22 -16.17 14.13 -18.21
C VAL A 22 -15.80 13.39 -19.48
N LYS A 23 -15.22 14.13 -20.43
CA LYS A 23 -14.69 13.56 -21.65
C LYS A 23 -13.60 12.59 -21.21
N SER A 24 -13.81 11.29 -21.44
CA SER A 24 -12.76 10.29 -21.23
C SER A 24 -11.48 10.77 -21.90
N PRO A 25 -10.31 10.57 -21.29
CA PRO A 25 -9.04 10.86 -21.96
C PRO A 25 -9.03 10.17 -23.32
N ALA A 26 -8.42 10.82 -24.31
CA ALA A 26 -8.26 10.19 -25.61
C ALA A 26 -7.41 8.92 -25.43
N ASP A 27 -7.91 7.80 -25.95
CA ASP A 27 -7.13 6.58 -26.07
C ASP A 27 -6.02 6.84 -27.10
N ASP A 28 -4.81 7.08 -26.61
CA ASP A 28 -3.60 7.29 -27.42
C ASP A 28 -2.90 5.95 -27.76
N GLY A 29 -3.50 4.82 -27.39
CA GLY A 29 -2.94 3.48 -27.56
C GLY A 29 -1.85 3.12 -26.55
N GLN A 30 -1.57 3.97 -25.54
CA GLN A 30 -0.61 3.66 -24.48
C GLN A 30 -1.29 2.85 -23.37
N ASN A 31 -0.88 1.60 -23.19
CA ASN A 31 -1.28 0.82 -22.03
C ASN A 31 -0.58 1.36 -20.77
N PHE A 32 -1.36 1.71 -19.75
CA PHE A 32 -0.81 2.00 -18.42
C PHE A 32 -0.48 0.69 -17.69
N GLU A 33 0.80 0.44 -17.47
CA GLU A 33 1.29 -0.68 -16.65
C GLU A 33 1.67 -0.19 -15.25
N LEU A 34 1.35 -1.00 -14.23
CA LEU A 34 1.59 -0.71 -12.82
C LEU A 34 2.03 -1.99 -12.11
N LEU A 35 3.20 -1.96 -11.47
CA LEU A 35 3.67 -3.07 -10.64
C LEU A 35 3.15 -2.92 -9.21
N ILE A 36 2.23 -3.80 -8.82
CA ILE A 36 1.78 -3.91 -7.43
C ILE A 36 2.59 -5.00 -6.73
N LEU A 37 3.47 -4.59 -5.82
CA LEU A 37 4.09 -5.48 -4.84
C LEU A 37 3.19 -5.53 -3.60
N HIS A 38 2.98 -6.71 -3.02
CA HIS A 38 2.25 -6.83 -1.77
C HIS A 38 2.84 -7.89 -0.85
N ASN A 39 2.57 -7.75 0.45
CA ASN A 39 2.67 -8.82 1.43
C ASN A 39 1.57 -8.70 2.49
N ASN A 40 1.38 -9.77 3.25
CA ASN A 40 0.34 -9.97 4.24
C ASN A 40 0.83 -11.06 5.22
N ASP A 41 0.24 -11.15 6.41
CA ASP A 41 0.46 -12.27 7.36
C ASP A 41 1.95 -12.50 7.68
N MET A 42 2.72 -11.41 7.75
CA MET A 42 4.17 -11.46 7.98
C MET A 42 4.51 -11.93 9.40
N HIS A 43 3.56 -11.93 10.33
CA HIS A 43 3.60 -12.57 11.65
C HIS A 43 4.96 -12.52 12.37
N ALA A 44 5.48 -11.30 12.52
CA ALA A 44 6.76 -10.99 13.15
C ALA A 44 7.97 -11.80 12.63
N ARG A 45 7.93 -12.26 11.37
CA ARG A 45 9.04 -12.92 10.63
C ARG A 45 10.03 -11.87 10.08
N PHE A 46 10.60 -11.07 10.98
CA PHE A 46 11.59 -10.04 10.61
C PHE A 46 12.89 -10.67 10.07
N GLU A 47 13.32 -11.77 10.68
CA GLU A 47 14.41 -12.62 10.21
C GLU A 47 13.98 -13.60 9.11
N GLN A 48 14.96 -14.18 8.41
CA GLN A 48 14.71 -15.29 7.50
C GLN A 48 14.27 -16.56 8.24
N THR A 49 13.39 -17.35 7.61
CA THR A 49 12.83 -18.59 8.16
C THR A 49 13.36 -19.82 7.44
N SER A 50 13.17 -21.00 8.02
CA SER A 50 13.20 -22.25 7.25
C SER A 50 12.01 -22.34 6.27
N GLN A 51 11.97 -23.38 5.45
CA GLN A 51 10.88 -23.62 4.49
C GLN A 51 9.49 -23.73 5.14
N LEU A 52 9.43 -24.18 6.41
CA LEU A 52 8.18 -24.35 7.17
C LEU A 52 7.85 -23.13 8.06
N SER A 53 8.37 -21.93 7.70
CA SER A 53 8.17 -20.68 8.44
C SER A 53 8.62 -20.71 9.92
N GLY A 54 9.47 -21.68 10.28
CA GLY A 54 10.14 -21.79 11.58
C GLY A 54 11.51 -21.11 11.57
N ALA A 55 12.30 -21.33 12.62
CA ALA A 55 13.67 -20.81 12.70
C ALA A 55 14.54 -21.34 11.54
N CYS A 56 15.26 -20.44 10.86
CA CYS A 56 16.35 -20.79 9.95
C CYS A 56 17.54 -21.31 10.76
N THR A 57 17.88 -22.59 10.64
CA THR A 57 19.05 -23.16 11.35
C THR A 57 20.36 -22.84 10.63
N THR A 58 21.50 -23.06 11.29
CA THR A 58 22.82 -22.99 10.64
C THR A 58 22.91 -23.90 9.42
N ALA A 59 22.38 -25.14 9.51
CA ALA A 59 22.36 -26.10 8.41
C ALA A 59 21.46 -25.62 7.25
N ASP A 60 20.29 -25.04 7.54
CA ASP A 60 19.44 -24.45 6.49
C ASP A 60 20.17 -23.30 5.78
N ARG A 61 20.85 -22.42 6.55
CA ARG A 61 21.60 -21.29 6.01
C ARG A 61 22.76 -21.74 5.11
N GLU A 62 23.54 -22.72 5.56
CA GLU A 62 24.65 -23.29 4.80
C GLU A 62 24.18 -24.03 3.54
N ALA A 63 22.99 -24.65 3.58
CA ALA A 63 22.34 -25.26 2.43
C ALA A 63 21.59 -24.27 1.51
N GLY A 64 21.59 -22.96 1.82
CA GLY A 64 20.84 -21.95 1.06
C GLY A 64 19.31 -22.04 1.19
N LYS A 65 18.79 -22.72 2.21
CA LYS A 65 17.37 -23.05 2.44
C LYS A 65 16.69 -22.14 3.48
N CYS A 66 17.05 -20.87 3.48
CA CYS A 66 16.35 -19.87 4.31
C CYS A 66 15.66 -18.79 3.47
N TYR A 67 14.41 -18.52 3.81
CA TYR A 67 13.43 -17.80 2.99
C TYR A 67 12.87 -16.58 3.73
N GLY A 68 12.09 -15.74 3.04
CA GLY A 68 11.42 -14.59 3.65
C GLY A 68 12.37 -13.59 4.33
N GLY A 69 11.94 -13.04 5.47
CA GLY A 69 12.67 -12.02 6.21
C GLY A 69 12.58 -10.62 5.59
N PHE A 70 12.40 -9.61 6.43
CA PHE A 70 12.23 -8.22 6.02
C PHE A 70 13.39 -7.67 5.17
N PRO A 71 14.68 -8.00 5.43
CA PRO A 71 15.78 -7.54 4.56
C PRO A 71 15.67 -8.03 3.10
N ARG A 72 15.15 -9.24 2.87
CA ARG A 72 14.98 -9.79 1.52
C ARG A 72 13.79 -9.15 0.80
N VAL A 73 12.70 -8.89 1.52
CA VAL A 73 11.56 -8.10 1.01
C VAL A 73 12.02 -6.68 0.65
N ALA A 74 12.75 -6.01 1.53
CA ALA A 74 13.29 -4.67 1.30
C ALA A 74 14.20 -4.60 0.06
N HIS A 75 14.99 -5.65 -0.21
CA HIS A 75 15.80 -5.72 -1.43
C HIS A 75 14.94 -5.77 -2.69
N VAL A 76 13.91 -6.63 -2.75
CA VAL A 76 13.00 -6.73 -3.91
C VAL A 76 12.25 -5.42 -4.14
N VAL A 77 11.70 -4.81 -3.08
CA VAL A 77 11.02 -3.51 -3.18
C VAL A 77 11.96 -2.40 -3.69
N LYS A 78 13.21 -2.39 -3.24
CA LYS A 78 14.21 -1.39 -3.67
C LYS A 78 14.63 -1.58 -5.14
N GLU A 79 14.87 -2.80 -5.60
CA GLU A 79 15.21 -3.03 -7.01
C GLU A 79 14.04 -2.71 -7.95
N ALA A 80 12.80 -3.06 -7.57
CA ALA A 80 11.60 -2.67 -8.33
C ALA A 80 11.44 -1.13 -8.42
N ARG A 81 11.55 -0.42 -7.29
CA ARG A 81 11.48 1.05 -7.27
C ARG A 81 12.63 1.71 -8.03
N LYS A 82 13.81 1.10 -8.04
CA LYS A 82 14.97 1.56 -8.80
C LYS A 82 14.75 1.40 -10.31
N ALA A 83 14.22 0.27 -10.77
CA ALA A 83 13.86 0.05 -12.17
C ALA A 83 12.77 1.03 -12.65
N ALA A 84 11.78 1.33 -11.79
CA ALA A 84 10.78 2.36 -12.06
C ALA A 84 11.42 3.77 -12.19
N ALA A 85 12.38 4.10 -11.30
CA ALA A 85 13.06 5.38 -11.30
C ALA A 85 14.05 5.57 -12.47
N SER A 86 14.61 4.48 -13.03
CA SER A 86 15.43 4.50 -14.25
C SER A 86 14.62 4.47 -15.55
N GLY A 87 13.31 4.21 -15.48
CA GLY A 87 12.45 3.99 -16.66
C GLY A 87 12.62 2.61 -17.29
N GLU A 88 13.29 1.68 -16.61
CA GLU A 88 13.48 0.28 -17.02
C GLU A 88 12.31 -0.63 -16.59
N GLY A 89 11.40 -0.13 -15.76
CA GLY A 89 10.18 -0.80 -15.32
C GLY A 89 9.01 0.16 -15.09
N PRO A 90 7.79 -0.37 -14.91
CA PRO A 90 6.60 0.43 -14.64
C PRO A 90 6.66 1.09 -13.25
N PRO A 91 5.83 2.13 -12.99
CA PRO A 91 5.59 2.65 -11.64
C PRO A 91 5.26 1.53 -10.65
N VAL A 92 5.63 1.70 -9.38
CA VAL A 92 5.47 0.70 -8.32
C VAL A 92 4.57 1.22 -7.21
N LEU A 93 3.60 0.39 -6.79
CA LEU A 93 2.96 0.49 -5.48
C LEU A 93 3.39 -0.72 -4.65
N TYR A 94 3.83 -0.49 -3.42
CA TYR A 94 4.13 -1.54 -2.45
C TYR A 94 3.17 -1.47 -1.26
N LEU A 95 2.41 -2.55 -1.03
CA LEU A 95 1.32 -2.61 -0.07
C LEU A 95 1.58 -3.67 1.02
N ASN A 96 1.14 -3.41 2.25
CA ASN A 96 1.08 -4.41 3.33
C ASN A 96 -0.39 -4.59 3.76
N ALA A 97 -0.90 -5.82 3.73
CA ALA A 97 -2.32 -6.10 4.00
C ALA A 97 -2.65 -6.36 5.49
N GLY A 98 -1.70 -6.16 6.40
CA GLY A 98 -1.87 -6.43 7.84
C GLY A 98 -1.27 -7.75 8.31
N ASP A 99 -1.58 -8.11 9.56
CA ASP A 99 -1.05 -9.24 10.30
C ASP A 99 0.49 -9.32 10.26
N THR A 100 1.11 -8.14 10.44
CA THR A 100 2.55 -7.99 10.68
C THR A 100 2.88 -8.28 12.15
N TYR A 101 1.93 -8.04 13.05
CA TYR A 101 2.03 -8.30 14.48
C TYR A 101 1.88 -9.80 14.80
N THR A 102 2.36 -10.20 15.98
CA THR A 102 2.29 -11.55 16.57
C THR A 102 2.95 -12.68 15.77
N GLY A 103 3.45 -13.72 16.45
CA GLY A 103 3.87 -14.98 15.81
C GLY A 103 5.33 -15.39 16.01
N THR A 104 6.20 -14.52 16.52
CA THR A 104 7.56 -14.86 16.99
C THR A 104 7.87 -14.19 18.33
N ALA A 105 8.97 -14.63 18.96
CA ALA A 105 9.50 -14.00 20.17
C ALA A 105 9.80 -12.49 20.00
N TRP A 106 10.08 -12.01 18.77
CA TRP A 106 10.27 -10.59 18.49
C TRP A 106 9.07 -9.75 18.93
N PHE A 107 7.86 -10.16 18.52
CA PHE A 107 6.66 -9.42 18.93
C PHE A 107 6.37 -9.61 20.41
N THR A 108 6.60 -10.80 20.98
CA THR A 108 6.41 -11.03 22.43
C THR A 108 7.23 -10.07 23.29
N VAL A 109 8.50 -9.86 22.94
CA VAL A 109 9.47 -9.04 23.70
C VAL A 109 9.33 -7.54 23.39
N TYR A 110 9.30 -7.16 22.11
CA TYR A 110 9.40 -5.76 21.68
C TYR A 110 8.06 -5.12 21.28
N LYS A 111 6.97 -5.91 21.21
CA LYS A 111 5.60 -5.47 20.90
C LYS A 111 5.55 -4.67 19.59
N TRP A 112 4.66 -3.68 19.51
CA TRP A 112 4.43 -2.84 18.34
C TRP A 112 5.66 -2.08 17.85
N LYS A 113 6.65 -1.80 18.72
CA LYS A 113 7.80 -0.94 18.40
C LYS A 113 8.67 -1.54 17.31
N VAL A 114 9.03 -2.82 17.44
CA VAL A 114 9.85 -3.53 16.43
C VAL A 114 9.08 -3.70 15.12
N ALA A 115 7.77 -3.96 15.20
CA ALA A 115 6.92 -4.07 14.01
C ALA A 115 6.85 -2.75 13.24
N ALA A 116 6.63 -1.62 13.94
CA ALA A 116 6.62 -0.29 13.34
C ALA A 116 7.99 0.09 12.75
N GLU A 117 9.09 -0.18 13.45
CA GLU A 117 10.45 0.10 12.97
C GLU A 117 10.78 -0.66 11.68
N PHE A 118 10.52 -1.97 11.64
CA PHE A 118 10.74 -2.78 10.45
C PHE A 118 9.78 -2.46 9.31
N LEU A 119 8.50 -2.16 9.59
CA LEU A 119 7.53 -1.75 8.57
C LEU A 119 7.91 -0.40 7.94
N ASN A 120 8.34 0.58 8.76
CA ASN A 120 8.90 1.84 8.28
C ASN A 120 10.16 1.62 7.42
N ALA A 121 11.00 0.63 7.76
CA ALA A 121 12.17 0.28 6.96
C ALA A 121 11.84 -0.40 5.61
N LEU A 122 10.67 -1.05 5.47
CA LEU A 122 10.17 -1.54 4.18
C LEU A 122 9.55 -0.43 3.32
N GLN A 123 9.10 0.67 3.94
CA GLN A 123 8.46 1.82 3.28
C GLN A 123 7.26 1.43 2.37
N PRO A 124 6.23 0.73 2.87
CA PRO A 124 4.99 0.53 2.11
C PRO A 124 4.30 1.86 1.83
N ASP A 125 3.66 1.96 0.66
CA ASP A 125 2.88 3.13 0.23
C ASP A 125 1.51 3.17 0.92
N ALA A 126 0.97 2.00 1.31
CA ALA A 126 -0.18 1.89 2.20
C ALA A 126 -0.14 0.59 3.02
N VAL A 127 -0.81 0.62 4.17
CA VAL A 127 -0.92 -0.49 5.12
C VAL A 127 -2.38 -0.62 5.58
N SER A 128 -2.95 -1.83 5.56
CA SER A 128 -4.18 -2.14 6.31
C SER A 128 -3.86 -2.82 7.63
N LEU A 129 -4.75 -2.65 8.62
CA LEU A 129 -4.68 -3.38 9.89
C LEU A 129 -5.38 -4.72 9.72
N GLY A 130 -4.69 -5.81 10.09
CA GLY A 130 -5.29 -7.14 10.26
C GLY A 130 -5.82 -7.33 11.68
N ASN A 131 -6.19 -8.56 12.04
CA ASN A 131 -6.68 -8.86 13.38
C ASN A 131 -5.57 -8.88 14.44
N HIS A 132 -4.36 -9.36 14.10
CA HIS A 132 -3.27 -9.49 15.07
C HIS A 132 -2.64 -8.16 15.47
N GLU A 133 -2.89 -7.08 14.71
CA GLU A 133 -2.57 -5.72 15.16
C GLU A 133 -3.29 -5.32 16.47
N PHE A 134 -4.39 -6.00 16.82
CA PHE A 134 -5.21 -5.73 18.00
C PHE A 134 -5.00 -6.70 19.19
N ASP A 135 -4.04 -7.63 19.10
CA ASP A 135 -3.81 -8.67 20.14
C ASP A 135 -3.50 -8.13 21.55
N ASN A 136 -2.87 -6.95 21.64
CA ASN A 136 -2.59 -6.29 22.93
C ASN A 136 -3.70 -5.29 23.32
N GLY A 137 -4.82 -5.27 22.60
CA GLY A 137 -5.90 -4.27 22.73
C GLY A 137 -5.59 -2.94 22.01
N VAL A 138 -6.57 -2.04 22.06
CA VAL A 138 -6.39 -0.62 21.69
C VAL A 138 -6.15 0.18 22.97
N SER A 139 -5.00 0.85 23.07
CA SER A 139 -4.56 1.63 24.24
C SER A 139 -3.85 2.91 23.82
#